data_AF-A0A2T4ADF5-F1
#
_entry.id   AF-A0A2T4ADF5-F1
#
_cell.length_a   1.000
_cell.length_b   1.000
_cell.length_c   1.000
_cell.angle_alpha   90.00
_cell.angle_beta   90.00
_cell.angle_gamma   90.00
#
_symmetry.space_group_name_H-M   'P 1'
#
loop_
_entity.id
_entity.type
_entity.pdbx_description
1 polymer ?
#
loop_
_entity_poly.entity_id
_entity_poly.type
_entity_poly.pdbx_seq_one_letter_code
_entity_poly.pdbx_strand_id
1 'polypeptide(L)'
;MPKPLYECASPHLPPIRIDLSDIPIDYTDEQYLHARSAVEAYWKQAYNMTKVEQMEYQQLIKEELYKKEGKLVTRPSDHNVYRACRKKPNWARFIFIHAIYDALELLDRHLLEEHHYTSVD
;
A
#
# COMPACT_ATOMS: atom_id res chain seq x y z
N MET A 1 4.43 -24.28 36.09
CA MET A 1 3.89 -24.15 34.71
C MET A 1 4.64 -23.01 34.03
N PRO A 2 5.19 -23.19 32.83
CA PRO A 2 5.81 -22.07 32.12
C PRO A 2 4.72 -21.08 31.69
N LYS A 3 4.90 -19.80 32.01
CA LYS A 3 4.02 -18.71 31.54
C LYS A 3 4.05 -18.70 30.00
N PRO A 4 2.92 -18.45 29.33
CA PRO A 4 2.95 -18.19 27.89
C PRO A 4 3.76 -16.90 27.67
N LEU A 5 4.91 -17.02 26.99
CA LEU A 5 5.64 -15.88 26.43
C LEU A 5 4.94 -15.44 25.15
N TYR A 6 3.76 -14.86 25.32
CA TYR A 6 3.24 -13.90 24.35
C TYR A 6 3.00 -12.61 25.12
N GLU A 7 4.11 -11.94 25.45
CA GLU A 7 4.04 -10.50 25.60
C GLU A 7 3.55 -9.98 24.25
N CYS A 8 2.30 -9.52 24.22
CA CYS A 8 1.74 -8.82 23.09
C CYS A 8 2.48 -7.46 23.01
N ALA A 9 3.72 -7.48 22.53
CA ALA A 9 4.54 -6.31 22.36
C ALA A 9 4.07 -5.54 21.12
N SER A 10 2.93 -4.87 21.25
CA SER A 10 2.70 -3.63 20.52
C SER A 10 2.32 -2.58 21.56
N PRO A 11 3.29 -1.90 22.20
CA PRO A 11 3.00 -0.60 22.77
C PRO A 11 2.55 0.24 21.57
N HIS A 12 1.24 0.49 21.45
CA HIS A 12 0.62 1.14 20.30
C HIS A 12 1.25 2.53 20.09
N LEU A 13 2.36 2.56 19.36
CA LEU A 13 2.90 3.81 18.86
C LEU A 13 1.89 4.30 17.83
N PRO A 14 1.44 5.55 17.94
CA PRO A 14 0.51 6.10 16.97
C PRO A 14 1.14 5.97 15.57
N PRO A 15 0.35 5.60 14.55
CA PRO A 15 0.79 5.63 13.16
C PRO A 15 1.50 6.94 12.82
N ILE A 16 2.63 6.85 12.11
CA ILE A 16 3.23 8.01 11.45
C ILE A 16 2.20 8.57 10.47
N ARG A 17 1.95 9.87 10.54
CA ARG A 17 1.02 10.52 9.62
C ARG A 17 1.63 10.53 8.21
N ILE A 18 0.86 10.04 7.25
CA ILE A 18 1.14 10.11 5.82
C ILE A 18 -0.18 10.57 5.19
N ASP A 19 -0.24 11.81 4.73
CA ASP A 19 -1.42 12.35 4.06
C ASP A 19 -1.23 12.32 2.54
N LEU A 20 -2.35 12.32 1.80
CA LEU A 20 -2.31 12.42 0.33
C LEU A 20 -1.65 13.73 -0.14
N SER A 21 -1.76 14.80 0.65
CA SER A 21 -1.10 16.08 0.39
C SER A 21 0.43 16.02 0.53
N ASP A 22 0.96 15.00 1.20
CA ASP A 22 2.41 14.82 1.38
C ASP A 22 3.05 14.10 0.19
N ILE A 23 2.25 13.58 -0.73
CA ILE A 23 2.75 12.88 -1.92
C ILE A 23 3.01 13.91 -3.02
N PRO A 24 4.21 13.91 -3.64
CA PRO A 24 4.57 14.86 -4.69
C PRO A 24 3.95 14.51 -6.06
N ILE A 25 2.64 14.23 -6.11
CA ILE A 25 1.92 13.86 -7.32
C ILE A 25 0.58 14.56 -7.41
N ASP A 26 0.28 15.11 -8.58
CA ASP A 26 -0.99 15.79 -8.85
C ASP A 26 -2.11 14.78 -9.11
N TYR A 27 -3.36 15.16 -8.82
CA TYR A 27 -4.53 14.29 -9.02
C TYR A 27 -4.83 13.99 -10.49
N THR A 28 -4.27 14.76 -11.42
CA THR A 28 -4.37 14.54 -12.87
C THR A 28 -3.35 13.54 -13.41
N ASP A 29 -2.35 13.15 -12.61
CA ASP A 29 -1.35 12.16 -13.00
C ASP A 29 -1.95 10.74 -13.01
N GLU A 30 -1.67 9.97 -14.06
CA GLU A 30 -2.14 8.58 -14.20
C GLU A 30 -1.67 7.67 -13.06
N GLN A 31 -0.55 8.00 -12.40
CA GLN A 31 0.00 7.25 -11.28
C GLN A 31 -0.62 7.67 -9.93
N TYR A 32 -1.47 8.71 -9.90
CA TYR A 32 -2.12 9.18 -8.68
C TYR A 32 -2.94 8.08 -7.99
N LEU A 33 -3.62 7.24 -8.77
CA LEU A 33 -4.42 6.13 -8.22
C LEU A 33 -3.56 5.11 -7.48
N HIS A 34 -2.34 4.84 -7.95
CA HIS A 34 -1.40 3.95 -7.25
C HIS A 34 -0.89 4.59 -5.96
N ALA A 35 -0.57 5.89 -6.00
CA ALA A 35 -0.14 6.65 -4.83
C ALA A 35 -1.22 6.67 -3.75
N ARG A 36 -2.47 6.98 -4.13
CA ARG A 36 -3.64 6.98 -3.25
C ARG A 36 -3.87 5.60 -2.64
N SER A 37 -3.83 4.55 -3.46
CA SER A 37 -3.99 3.17 -2.99
C SER A 37 -2.93 2.77 -1.96
N ALA A 38 -1.68 3.16 -2.19
CA ALA A 38 -0.59 2.91 -1.24
C ALA A 38 -0.81 3.63 0.10
N VAL A 39 -1.30 4.87 0.10
CA VAL A 39 -1.60 5.60 1.34
C VAL A 39 -2.82 5.03 2.07
N GLU A 40 -3.90 4.70 1.36
CA GLU A 40 -5.08 4.09 1.98
C GLU A 40 -4.75 2.72 2.59
N ALA A 41 -3.91 1.92 1.93
CA ALA A 41 -3.43 0.65 2.46
C ALA A 41 -2.58 0.82 3.72
N TYR A 42 -1.74 1.87 3.76
CA TYR A 42 -1.00 2.24 4.96
C TYR A 42 -1.95 2.56 6.11
N TRP A 43 -2.94 3.44 5.92
CA TRP A 43 -3.91 3.79 6.97
C TRP A 43 -4.62 2.56 7.55
N LYS A 44 -4.99 1.60 6.69
CA LYS A 44 -5.63 0.34 7.11
C LYS A 44 -4.71 -0.58 7.92
N GLN A 45 -3.39 -0.47 7.75
CA GLN A 45 -2.42 -1.44 8.29
C GLN A 45 -1.39 -0.85 9.26
N ALA A 46 -1.35 0.47 9.44
CA ALA A 46 -0.30 1.12 10.23
C ALA A 46 -0.26 0.67 11.69
N TYR A 47 -1.41 0.35 12.29
CA TYR A 47 -1.49 -0.20 13.65
C TYR A 47 -0.90 -1.62 13.77
N ASN A 48 -0.77 -2.33 12.65
CA ASN A 48 -0.14 -3.65 12.57
C ASN A 48 1.34 -3.58 12.21
N MET A 49 1.91 -2.37 12.07
CA MET A 49 3.32 -2.16 11.72
C MET A 49 4.13 -1.71 12.93
N THR A 50 5.33 -2.25 13.06
CA THR A 50 6.36 -1.69 13.94
C THR A 50 6.78 -0.29 13.49
N LYS A 51 7.39 0.51 14.36
CA LYS A 51 7.90 1.85 13.99
C LYS A 51 8.88 1.79 12.79
N VAL A 52 9.74 0.77 12.75
CA VAL A 52 10.68 0.56 11.65
C VAL A 52 9.95 0.31 10.34
N GLU A 53 8.88 -0.49 10.35
CA GLU A 53 8.05 -0.75 9.17
C GLU A 53 7.27 0.49 8.74
N GLN A 54 6.73 1.27 9.67
CA GLN A 54 6.06 2.53 9.34
C GLN A 54 7.02 3.54 8.69
N MET A 55 8.24 3.67 9.23
CA MET A 55 9.29 4.53 8.64
C MET A 55 9.69 4.04 7.24
N GLU A 56 9.82 2.72 7.07
CA GLU A 56 10.11 2.13 5.78
C GLU A 56 9.00 2.40 4.77
N TYR A 57 7.73 2.21 5.15
CA TYR A 57 6.59 2.50 4.28
C TYR A 57 6.55 3.97 3.86
N GLN A 58 6.79 4.89 4.80
CA GLN A 58 6.90 6.32 4.49
C GLN A 58 8.01 6.59 3.47
N GLN A 59 9.16 5.89 3.59
CA GLN A 59 10.24 6.02 2.62
C GLN A 59 9.85 5.51 1.23
N LEU A 60 9.12 4.38 1.14
CA LEU A 60 8.61 3.86 -0.14
C LEU A 60 7.69 4.87 -0.86
N ILE A 61 6.85 5.59 -0.11
CA ILE A 61 5.99 6.66 -0.63
C ILE A 61 6.83 7.85 -1.09
N LYS A 62 7.80 8.30 -0.29
CA LYS A 62 8.68 9.44 -0.61
C LYS A 62 9.56 9.19 -1.83
N GLU A 63 10.01 7.95 -2.02
CA GLU A 63 10.77 7.51 -3.20
C GLU A 63 9.89 7.25 -4.42
N GLU A 64 8.58 7.52 -4.32
CA GLU A 64 7.60 7.36 -5.39
C GLU A 64 7.53 5.95 -5.98
N LEU A 65 7.85 4.92 -5.17
CA LEU A 65 7.88 3.53 -5.62
C LEU A 65 6.49 2.95 -5.90
N TYR A 66 5.44 3.76 -5.85
CA TYR A 66 4.09 3.42 -6.29
C TYR A 66 3.93 3.57 -7.81
N LYS A 67 4.84 4.30 -8.49
CA LYS A 67 4.80 4.52 -9.93
C LYS A 67 5.09 3.22 -10.67
N LYS A 68 4.25 2.89 -11.65
CA LYS A 68 4.40 1.70 -12.51
C LYS A 68 4.52 2.15 -13.96
N GLU A 69 5.69 1.93 -14.54
CA GLU A 69 5.97 2.24 -15.94
C GLU A 69 6.46 1.00 -16.70
N GLY A 70 6.17 0.95 -18.00
CA GLY A 70 6.63 -0.11 -18.90
C GLY A 70 6.26 -1.51 -18.40
N LYS A 71 7.28 -2.36 -18.17
CA LYS A 71 7.08 -3.75 -17.72
C LYS A 71 6.48 -3.86 -16.32
N LEU A 72 6.60 -2.82 -15.49
CA LEU A 72 6.08 -2.83 -14.13
C LEU A 72 4.55 -2.79 -14.08
N VAL A 73 3.87 -2.37 -15.16
CA VAL A 73 2.40 -2.35 -15.19
C VAL A 73 1.81 -3.75 -15.00
N THR A 74 2.45 -4.78 -15.57
CA THR A 74 1.91 -6.16 -15.59
C THR A 74 2.78 -7.17 -14.85
N ARG A 75 3.95 -6.78 -14.36
CA ARG A 75 4.93 -7.71 -13.75
C ARG A 75 5.39 -7.23 -12.37
N PRO A 76 4.61 -7.53 -11.30
CA PRO A 76 5.01 -7.20 -9.93
C PRO A 76 6.39 -7.75 -9.56
N SER A 77 6.78 -8.90 -10.13
CA SER A 77 8.08 -9.53 -9.91
C SER A 77 9.29 -8.69 -10.34
N ASP A 78 9.08 -7.74 -11.26
CA ASP A 78 10.11 -6.83 -11.73
C ASP A 78 10.24 -5.58 -10.85
N HIS A 79 9.30 -5.36 -9.93
CA HIS A 79 9.33 -4.25 -8.99
C HIS A 79 10.42 -4.41 -7.94
N ASN A 80 11.19 -3.35 -7.68
CA ASN A 80 12.29 -3.38 -6.72
C ASN A 80 11.82 -3.74 -5.30
N VAL A 81 10.66 -3.22 -4.88
CA VAL A 81 10.06 -3.53 -3.57
C VAL A 81 9.67 -5.01 -3.47
N TYR A 82 9.16 -5.61 -4.54
CA TYR A 82 8.84 -7.04 -4.56
C TYR A 82 10.11 -7.89 -4.40
N ARG A 83 11.16 -7.55 -5.15
CA ARG A 83 12.45 -8.24 -5.06
C ARG A 83 13.09 -8.08 -3.69
N ALA A 84 13.00 -6.89 -3.08
CA ALA A 84 13.46 -6.64 -1.73
C ALA A 84 12.66 -7.44 -0.70
N CYS A 85 11.33 -7.52 -0.85
CA CYS A 85 10.44 -8.30 0.01
C CYS A 85 10.79 -9.80 -0.06
N ARG A 86 11.12 -10.33 -1.24
CA ARG A 86 11.55 -11.74 -1.38
C ARG A 86 12.86 -12.04 -0.66
N LYS A 87 13.80 -11.08 -0.62
CA LYS A 87 15.09 -11.26 0.07
C LYS A 87 14.97 -11.09 1.57
N LYS A 88 14.19 -10.10 2.01
CA LYS A 88 13.96 -9.77 3.41
C LYS A 88 12.49 -9.36 3.58
N PRO A 89 11.62 -10.32 3.91
CA PRO A 89 10.20 -10.03 4.13
C PRO A 89 10.00 -9.06 5.29
N ASN A 90 9.07 -8.13 5.13
CA ASN A 90 8.52 -7.32 6.21
C ASN A 90 7.07 -6.93 5.84
N TRP A 91 6.31 -6.47 6.82
CA TRP A 91 4.89 -6.15 6.60
C TRP A 91 4.73 -4.94 5.68
N ALA A 92 5.60 -3.94 5.81
CA ALA A 92 5.55 -2.72 5.00
C ALA A 92 5.63 -2.99 3.48
N ARG A 93 6.66 -3.73 3.03
CA ARG A 93 6.84 -4.06 1.60
C ARG A 93 5.72 -4.93 1.07
N PHE A 94 5.23 -5.87 1.88
CA PHE A 94 4.13 -6.75 1.51
C PHE A 94 2.85 -5.95 1.25
N ILE A 95 2.43 -5.12 2.21
CA ILE A 95 1.26 -4.26 2.06
C ILE A 95 1.43 -3.27 0.91
N PHE A 96 2.60 -2.66 0.77
CA PHE A 96 2.87 -1.69 -0.28
C PHE A 96 2.72 -2.30 -1.69
N ILE A 97 3.32 -3.46 -1.93
CA ILE A 97 3.20 -4.16 -3.22
C ILE A 97 1.76 -4.58 -3.49
N HIS A 98 1.09 -5.17 -2.51
CA HIS A 98 -0.32 -5.57 -2.65
C HIS A 98 -1.19 -4.35 -2.99
N ALA A 99 -0.95 -3.21 -2.35
CA ALA A 99 -1.72 -1.99 -2.59
C ALA A 99 -1.61 -1.48 -4.02
N ILE A 100 -0.39 -1.44 -4.59
CA ILE A 100 -0.18 -0.83 -5.91
C ILE A 100 -0.47 -1.79 -7.08
N TYR A 101 -0.56 -3.09 -6.84
CA TYR A 101 -0.86 -4.10 -7.86
C TYR A 101 -2.30 -4.61 -7.79
N ASP A 102 -2.88 -4.78 -6.59
CA ASP A 102 -4.26 -5.27 -6.43
C ASP A 102 -5.31 -4.14 -6.45
N ALA A 103 -4.88 -2.87 -6.41
CA ALA A 103 -5.78 -1.73 -6.63
C ALA A 103 -6.49 -1.77 -7.98
N LEU A 104 -5.93 -2.46 -8.98
CA LEU A 104 -6.58 -2.62 -10.28
C LEU A 104 -7.77 -3.61 -10.24
N GLU A 105 -7.73 -4.64 -9.40
CA GLU A 105 -8.86 -5.60 -9.29
C GLU A 105 -10.01 -5.12 -8.40
N LEU A 106 -9.79 -4.07 -7.60
CA LEU A 106 -10.79 -3.47 -6.72
C LEU A 106 -11.47 -2.23 -7.34
N LEU A 107 -10.76 -1.44 -8.15
CA LEU A 107 -11.35 -0.30 -8.84
C LEU A 107 -12.24 -0.74 -10.02
N ASP A 108 -11.89 -1.80 -10.74
CA ASP A 108 -12.73 -2.36 -11.82
C ASP A 108 -14.08 -2.83 -11.28
N ARG A 109 -14.12 -3.43 -10.07
CA ARG A 109 -15.38 -3.87 -9.45
C ARG A 109 -16.27 -2.69 -9.02
N HIS A 110 -15.67 -1.64 -8.44
CA HIS A 110 -16.43 -0.49 -7.96
C HIS A 110 -16.96 0.39 -9.12
N LEU A 111 -16.17 0.57 -10.18
CA LEU A 111 -16.60 1.31 -11.37
C LEU A 111 -17.60 0.54 -12.25
N LEU A 112 -17.52 -0.80 -12.29
CA LEU A 112 -18.55 -1.62 -12.94
C LEU A 112 -19.86 -1.64 -12.15
N GLU A 113 -19.81 -1.60 -10.81
CA GLU A 113 -21.01 -1.57 -9.97
C GLU A 113 -21.71 -0.20 -9.99
N GLU A 114 -20.99 0.92 -10.10
CA GLU A 114 -21.59 2.26 -10.20
C GLU A 114 -22.21 2.55 -11.59
N HIS A 115 -21.74 1.92 -12.66
CA HIS A 115 -22.30 2.11 -14.02
C HIS A 115 -23.43 1.13 -14.40
N HIS A 116 -23.71 0.10 -13.59
CA HIS A 116 -24.81 -0.84 -13.84
C HIS A 116 -26.13 -0.48 -13.15
N TYR A 117 -26.24 0.68 -12.49
CA TYR A 117 -27.47 1.13 -11.79
C TYR A 117 -28.15 2.39 -12.39
N THR A 118 -27.81 2.81 -13.62
CA THR A 118 -28.49 3.93 -14.29
C THR A 118 -28.82 3.67 -15.76
N SER A 119 -29.23 2.45 -16.09
CA SER A 119 -29.94 2.16 -17.35
C SER A 119 -30.53 0.75 -17.30
N VAL A 120 -31.76 0.59 -16.79
CA VAL A 120 -32.87 -0.11 -17.47
C VAL A 120 -34.19 0.31 -16.79
N ASP A 121 -35.04 0.97 -17.59
CA ASP A 121 -36.51 1.14 -17.56
C ASP A 121 -37.28 1.41 -16.25
#